data_AF-A0A195DRG3-F1
#
_entry.id   AF-A0A195DRG3-F1
#
_cell.length_a   1.000
_cell.length_b   1.000
_cell.length_c   1.000
_cell.angle_alpha   90.00
_cell.angle_beta   90.00
_cell.angle_gamma   90.00
#
_symmetry.space_group_name_H-M   'P 1'
#
loop_
_entity.id
_entity.type
_entity.pdbx_description
1 polymer ?
#
loop_
_entity_poly.entity_id
_entity_poly.type
_entity_poly.pdbx_seq_one_letter_code
_entity_poly.pdbx_strand_id
1 'polypeptide(L)'
;MFFQIFQFTDLNYMFTLTRQWLWVFGIWPDPHMSLNDFRWPNIRFIIIVCNISLYVSAPQMMNVIRAWGNMTRMVENFVSANLSLMAVCKLIVTWYHGKTLQPLIASIMTDWMTSTTNWERNIMLKIAGHGRNLSFRCCMSTLGLLTFSMSFHMLRFFKNIHQPQRNLIYRLEIIQESPNYEITYVIQIFGGIYTILANYMIDSFVSVLVLHVCSQLINLRLTINNLVNELANNSISSSRKERFKKDLAAIVVRHEHLIRNAKTIDGCYSSVLFMNLFLTTLQMCFIAFQIFTVHLNYMFTTTRQFLWLFGVWPDPHMPLSDFRWPSIRLIIVICNIFLYVFIPQMINVIRAWGNMTRMVEYFVSTNSSLMAMCKLIVTWYHGKKLQQLIMSIMTDWMTTTNWERNIMLKSTRHGRNISFRCCATVTGLIIMSFCLHIIRMIKIVHLPYRTLIYRMDNIQKSPTYEITYCIQFLGGMYSLLAIYTIDSFVSILVLHTCSQLTNLRMTLNNLVNEITNDSISSSRKESFRKGLAAIVVRHEHLIRYARKFPVH
;
A
#
# COMPACT_ATOMS: atom_id res chain seq x y z
N MET A 1 34.58 8.17 44.21
CA MET A 1 35.04 7.85 42.84
C MET A 1 34.18 6.79 42.15
N PHE A 2 34.04 5.57 42.72
CA PHE A 2 33.20 4.50 42.14
C PHE A 2 31.72 4.88 41.90
N PHE A 3 31.11 5.66 42.80
CA PHE A 3 29.70 6.08 42.66
C PHE A 3 29.47 7.07 41.50
N GLN A 4 30.40 8.02 41.30
CA GLN A 4 30.37 8.96 40.15
C GLN A 4 30.64 8.26 38.82
N ILE A 5 31.52 7.25 38.80
CA ILE A 5 31.77 6.42 37.61
C ILE A 5 30.51 5.66 37.22
N PHE A 6 29.78 5.10 38.20
CA PHE A 6 28.53 4.36 37.96
C PHE A 6 27.42 5.27 37.40
N GLN A 7 27.31 6.51 37.90
CA GLN A 7 26.31 7.49 37.42
C GLN A 7 26.61 7.95 35.98
N PHE A 8 27.87 8.11 35.61
CA PHE A 8 28.28 8.42 34.23
C PHE A 8 28.00 7.25 33.27
N THR A 9 28.17 5.99 33.72
CA THR A 9 27.79 4.82 32.92
C THR A 9 26.28 4.72 32.68
N ASP A 10 25.42 5.12 33.62
CA ASP A 10 23.96 5.05 33.46
C ASP A 10 23.42 6.14 32.49
N LEU A 11 24.01 7.34 32.52
CA LEU A 11 23.69 8.40 31.54
C LEU A 11 24.12 7.99 30.12
N ASN A 12 25.32 7.41 29.99
CA ASN A 12 25.77 6.80 28.74
C ASN A 12 24.83 5.65 28.35
N TYR A 13 24.42 4.80 29.29
CA TYR A 13 23.51 3.69 29.04
C TYR A 13 22.16 4.14 28.44
N MET A 14 21.64 5.32 28.77
CA MET A 14 20.39 5.81 28.20
C MET A 14 20.54 6.39 26.78
N PHE A 15 21.54 7.24 26.56
CA PHE A 15 21.67 8.04 25.34
C PHE A 15 22.73 7.53 24.33
N THR A 16 23.50 6.48 24.59
CA THR A 16 24.69 6.15 23.74
C THR A 16 24.36 6.11 22.25
N LEU A 17 23.34 5.37 21.83
CA LEU A 17 22.99 5.20 20.42
C LEU A 17 22.45 6.52 19.82
N THR A 18 21.50 7.16 20.49
CA THR A 18 20.88 8.44 20.06
C THR A 18 21.90 9.57 20.01
N ARG A 19 22.76 9.68 21.02
CA ARG A 19 23.84 10.64 21.09
C ARG A 19 24.84 10.46 19.95
N GLN A 20 25.30 9.24 19.70
CA GLN A 20 26.27 8.97 18.62
C GLN A 20 25.73 9.43 17.27
N TRP A 21 24.50 9.07 16.91
CA TRP A 21 23.93 9.46 15.62
C TRP A 21 23.53 10.93 15.53
N LEU A 22 22.96 11.52 16.60
CA LEU A 22 22.69 12.96 16.64
C LEU A 22 23.99 13.78 16.54
N TRP A 23 25.09 13.27 17.08
CA TRP A 23 26.41 13.86 16.92
C TRP A 23 26.92 13.74 15.49
N VAL A 24 26.75 12.59 14.83
CA VAL A 24 27.06 12.40 13.39
C VAL A 24 26.26 13.39 12.54
N PHE A 25 24.97 13.55 12.83
CA PHE A 25 24.09 14.54 12.19
C PHE A 25 24.44 15.98 12.52
N GLY A 26 25.27 16.24 13.53
CA GLY A 26 25.64 17.59 13.95
C GLY A 26 24.56 18.34 14.74
N ILE A 27 23.58 17.62 15.31
CA ILE A 27 22.40 18.19 15.99
C ILE A 27 22.28 17.80 17.46
N TRP A 28 23.29 17.14 18.03
CA TRP A 28 23.29 16.80 19.45
C TRP A 28 23.31 18.07 20.33
N PRO A 29 22.31 18.28 21.21
CA PRO A 29 22.24 19.45 22.08
C PRO A 29 23.17 19.27 23.29
N ASP A 30 24.47 19.53 23.08
CA ASP A 30 25.50 19.41 24.11
C ASP A 30 25.36 20.53 25.16
N PRO A 31 25.19 20.20 26.46
CA PRO A 31 25.07 21.19 27.53
C PRO A 31 26.40 21.88 27.91
N HIS A 32 27.56 21.33 27.51
CA HIS A 32 28.88 21.86 27.88
C HIS A 32 29.59 22.61 26.74
N MET A 33 28.92 22.77 25.58
CA MET A 33 29.53 23.35 24.38
C MET A 33 29.60 24.88 24.45
N SER A 34 30.82 25.42 24.25
CA SER A 34 31.06 26.87 24.17
C SER A 34 30.59 27.45 22.83
N LEU A 35 30.27 28.75 22.77
CA LEU A 35 29.81 29.44 21.54
C LEU A 35 30.81 29.36 20.37
N ASN A 36 32.11 29.17 20.64
CA ASN A 36 33.15 29.07 19.61
C ASN A 36 33.29 27.67 18.99
N ASP A 37 32.86 26.61 19.69
CA ASP A 37 32.94 25.21 19.21
C ASP A 37 31.78 24.81 18.28
N PHE A 38 30.84 25.73 18.06
CA PHE A 38 29.59 25.49 17.33
C PHE A 38 29.77 25.30 15.80
N ARG A 39 30.97 25.58 15.27
CA ARG A 39 31.24 25.59 13.81
C ARG A 39 31.18 24.19 13.18
N TRP A 40 31.85 23.21 13.76
CA TRP A 40 31.96 21.86 13.17
C TRP A 40 30.67 21.03 13.19
N PRO A 41 29.85 21.03 14.25
CA PRO A 41 28.53 20.40 14.23
C PRO A 41 27.61 20.98 13.15
N ASN A 42 27.57 22.31 13.01
CA ASN A 42 26.75 22.97 11.98
C ASN A 42 27.18 22.62 10.55
N ILE A 43 28.48 22.52 10.28
CA ILE A 43 28.98 22.10 8.97
C ILE A 43 28.50 20.68 8.64
N ARG A 44 28.61 19.74 9.59
CA ARG A 44 28.12 18.35 9.41
C ARG A 44 26.62 18.30 9.14
N PHE A 45 25.85 19.07 9.90
CA PHE A 45 24.41 19.21 9.70
C PHE A 45 24.08 19.71 8.29
N ILE A 46 24.73 20.79 7.85
CA ILE A 46 24.52 21.37 6.51
C ILE A 46 24.84 20.34 5.42
N ILE A 47 25.99 19.64 5.52
CA ILE A 47 26.38 18.62 4.53
C ILE A 47 25.31 17.53 4.42
N ILE A 48 24.83 17.01 5.55
CA ILE A 48 23.87 15.90 5.57
C ILE A 48 22.50 16.35 5.07
N VAL A 49 22.01 17.52 5.49
CA VAL A 49 20.75 18.08 5.02
C VAL A 49 20.82 18.37 3.52
N CYS A 50 21.88 19.02 3.03
CA CYS A 50 22.07 19.28 1.60
C CYS A 50 22.13 17.98 0.80
N ASN A 51 22.83 16.96 1.31
CA ASN A 51 22.90 15.65 0.68
C ASN A 51 21.50 15.02 0.52
N ILE A 52 20.73 14.95 1.62
CA ILE A 52 19.37 14.38 1.59
C ILE A 52 18.45 15.22 0.69
N SER A 53 18.46 16.55 0.82
CA SER A 53 17.58 17.42 0.04
C SER A 53 17.86 17.35 -1.46
N LEU A 54 19.12 17.44 -1.89
CA LEU A 54 19.49 17.53 -3.30
C LEU A 54 19.52 16.17 -4.00
N TYR A 55 20.02 15.12 -3.33
CA TYR A 55 20.26 13.82 -3.98
C TYR A 55 19.19 12.77 -3.68
N VAL A 56 18.33 12.99 -2.67
CA VAL A 56 17.26 12.05 -2.30
C VAL A 56 15.88 12.69 -2.48
N SER A 57 15.60 13.79 -1.77
CA SER A 57 14.26 14.37 -1.72
C SER A 57 13.83 15.04 -3.03
N ALA A 58 14.67 15.92 -3.60
CA ALA A 58 14.35 16.59 -4.86
C ALA A 58 14.17 15.61 -6.04
N PRO A 59 15.05 14.59 -6.24
CA PRO A 59 14.84 13.59 -7.29
C PRO A 59 13.57 12.77 -7.11
N GLN A 60 13.23 12.39 -5.87
CA GLN A 60 11.99 11.69 -5.58
C GLN A 60 10.75 12.54 -5.87
N MET A 61 10.76 13.82 -5.47
CA MET A 61 9.67 14.74 -5.78
C MET A 61 9.50 14.92 -7.29
N MET A 62 10.60 15.06 -8.02
CA MET A 62 10.58 15.11 -9.48
C MET A 62 10.03 13.81 -10.10
N ASN A 63 10.33 12.65 -9.51
CA ASN A 63 9.79 11.36 -9.96
C ASN A 63 8.29 11.21 -9.67
N VAL A 64 7.76 11.81 -8.60
CA VAL A 64 6.31 11.89 -8.36
C VAL A 64 5.64 12.70 -9.47
N ILE A 65 6.19 13.88 -9.78
CA ILE A 65 5.68 14.76 -10.84
C ILE A 65 5.76 14.08 -12.21
N ARG A 66 6.86 13.39 -12.52
CA ARG A 66 7.00 12.64 -13.79
C ARG A 66 6.09 11.42 -13.88
N ALA A 67 5.78 10.80 -12.75
CA ALA A 67 4.84 9.67 -12.70
C ALA A 67 3.37 10.12 -12.80
N TRP A 68 3.11 11.42 -12.97
CA TRP A 68 1.77 11.96 -13.13
C TRP A 68 1.02 11.26 -14.27
N GLY A 69 -0.22 10.84 -13.98
CA GLY A 69 -1.04 10.03 -14.88
C GLY A 69 -0.92 8.52 -14.70
N ASN A 70 0.14 8.00 -14.04
CA ASN A 70 0.21 6.60 -13.63
C ASN A 70 0.08 6.48 -12.10
N MET A 71 -1.14 6.19 -11.65
CA MET A 71 -1.48 6.15 -10.23
C MET A 71 -0.59 5.20 -9.41
N THR A 72 -0.25 4.03 -9.94
CA THR A 72 0.60 3.05 -9.25
C THR A 72 2.01 3.60 -9.03
N ARG A 73 2.65 4.15 -10.07
CA ARG A 73 4.00 4.71 -9.96
C ARG A 73 4.02 5.98 -9.11
N MET A 74 2.96 6.78 -9.19
CA MET A 74 2.82 8.00 -8.40
C MET A 74 2.77 7.67 -6.91
N VAL A 75 1.98 6.66 -6.51
CA VAL A 75 1.91 6.19 -5.12
C VAL A 75 3.26 5.67 -4.63
N GLU A 76 3.94 4.83 -5.42
CA GLU A 76 5.26 4.29 -5.07
C GLU A 76 6.30 5.41 -4.85
N ASN A 77 6.35 6.39 -5.75
CA ASN A 77 7.27 7.52 -5.63
C ASN A 77 6.89 8.47 -4.48
N PHE A 78 5.59 8.64 -4.21
CA PHE A 78 5.08 9.51 -3.15
C PHE A 78 5.45 9.01 -1.76
N VAL A 79 5.37 7.69 -1.53
CA VAL A 79 5.83 7.04 -0.30
C VAL A 79 7.30 7.37 -0.02
N SER A 80 8.16 7.22 -1.04
CA SER A 80 9.59 7.51 -0.91
C SER A 80 9.84 9.00 -0.65
N ALA A 81 9.17 9.89 -1.41
CA ALA A 81 9.30 11.34 -1.29
C ALA A 81 8.89 11.86 0.09
N ASN A 82 7.80 11.33 0.67
CA ASN A 82 7.36 11.72 2.01
C ASN A 82 8.38 11.33 3.08
N LEU A 83 8.98 10.14 2.97
CA LEU A 83 9.96 9.65 3.94
C LEU A 83 11.23 10.51 3.94
N SER A 84 11.68 10.98 2.77
CA SER A 84 12.83 11.89 2.67
C SER A 84 12.51 13.30 3.15
N LEU A 85 11.34 13.84 2.79
CA LEU A 85 10.88 15.14 3.26
C LEU A 85 10.77 15.17 4.80
N MET A 86 10.22 14.11 5.40
CA MET A 86 10.10 13.98 6.85
C MET A 86 11.45 14.00 7.56
N ALA A 87 12.46 13.32 7.00
CA ALA A 87 13.81 13.34 7.56
C ALA A 87 14.39 14.76 7.58
N VAL A 88 14.24 15.49 6.47
CA VAL A 88 14.71 16.88 6.35
C VAL A 88 13.98 17.77 7.37
N CYS A 89 12.65 17.69 7.46
CA CYS A 89 11.87 18.44 8.44
C CYS A 89 12.31 18.16 9.88
N LYS A 90 12.46 16.88 10.26
CA LYS A 90 12.89 16.48 11.60
C LYS A 90 14.30 16.96 11.93
N LEU A 91 15.24 16.85 10.99
CA LEU A 91 16.61 17.34 11.14
C LEU A 91 16.62 18.86 11.36
N ILE A 92 15.92 19.62 10.52
CA ILE A 92 15.84 21.09 10.61
C ILE A 92 15.23 21.52 11.94
N VAL A 93 14.11 20.91 12.35
CA VAL A 93 13.43 21.29 13.59
C VAL A 93 14.26 20.95 14.83
N THR A 94 14.92 19.79 14.85
CA THR A 94 15.80 19.41 15.96
C THR A 94 17.02 20.33 16.04
N TRP A 95 17.59 20.72 14.90
CA TRP A 95 18.67 21.70 14.85
C TRP A 95 18.21 23.08 15.32
N TYR A 96 17.06 23.56 14.85
CA TYR A 96 16.48 24.85 15.22
C TYR A 96 16.22 24.96 16.73
N HIS A 97 15.65 23.92 17.33
CA HIS A 97 15.40 23.86 18.78
C HIS A 97 16.60 23.41 19.61
N GLY A 98 17.78 23.19 19.01
CA GLY A 98 18.96 22.67 19.70
C GLY A 98 19.34 23.45 20.96
N LYS A 99 19.28 24.80 20.91
CA LYS A 99 19.55 25.68 22.06
C LYS A 99 18.50 25.53 23.17
N THR A 100 17.23 25.34 22.81
CA THR A 100 16.14 25.11 23.77
C THR A 100 16.24 23.74 24.42
N LEU A 101 16.80 22.75 23.71
CA LEU A 101 16.99 21.39 24.22
C LEU A 101 18.22 21.24 25.13
N GLN A 102 19.23 22.12 25.02
CA GLN A 102 20.41 22.11 25.90
C GLN A 102 20.08 22.15 27.40
N PRO A 103 19.29 23.11 27.93
CA PRO A 103 18.95 23.15 29.36
C PRO A 103 18.11 21.94 29.78
N LEU A 104 17.32 21.36 28.87
CA LEU A 104 16.57 20.13 29.13
C LEU A 104 17.53 18.95 29.31
N ILE A 105 18.52 18.76 28.42
CA ILE A 105 19.53 17.71 28.58
C ILE A 105 20.36 17.92 29.85
N ALA A 106 20.74 19.17 30.15
CA ALA A 106 21.43 19.50 31.39
C ALA A 106 20.60 19.09 32.62
N SER A 107 19.30 19.42 32.63
CA SER A 107 18.38 19.01 33.72
C SER A 107 18.29 17.48 33.84
N ILE A 108 18.19 16.76 32.72
CA ILE A 108 18.14 15.29 32.73
C ILE A 108 19.44 14.75 33.33
N MET A 109 20.59 15.28 32.90
CA MET A 109 21.88 14.87 33.44
C MET A 109 21.98 15.13 34.94
N THR A 110 21.53 16.29 35.41
CA THR A 110 21.45 16.59 36.85
C THR A 110 20.58 15.57 37.58
N ASP A 111 19.39 15.23 37.07
CA ASP A 111 18.49 14.28 37.71
C ASP A 111 19.14 12.90 37.95
N TRP A 112 19.90 12.42 36.97
CA TRP A 112 20.64 11.15 37.08
C TRP A 112 21.79 11.23 38.07
N MET A 113 22.48 12.37 38.14
CA MET A 113 23.59 12.59 39.07
C MET A 113 23.12 12.78 40.52
N THR A 114 21.94 13.38 40.72
CA THR A 114 21.39 13.69 42.05
C THR A 114 20.49 12.61 42.64
N SER A 115 20.11 11.59 41.87
CA SER A 115 19.31 10.47 42.38
C SER A 115 20.15 9.60 43.32
N THR A 116 19.97 9.80 44.62
CA THR A 116 20.69 9.09 45.70
C THR A 116 19.92 7.90 46.24
N THR A 117 18.60 7.87 46.08
CA THR A 117 17.76 6.81 46.65
C THR A 117 17.59 5.64 45.67
N ASN A 118 17.74 4.40 46.18
CA ASN A 118 17.74 3.19 45.35
C ASN A 118 16.44 3.01 44.54
N TRP A 119 15.30 3.35 45.11
CA TRP A 119 13.99 3.22 44.46
C TRP A 119 13.75 4.22 43.31
N GLU A 120 14.10 5.51 43.45
CA GLU A 120 14.01 6.53 42.40
C GLU A 120 14.84 6.11 41.18
N ARG A 121 16.06 5.65 41.44
CA ARG A 121 16.99 5.17 40.41
C ARG A 121 16.46 3.91 39.74
N ASN A 122 15.91 2.96 40.49
CA ASN A 122 15.32 1.74 39.93
C ASN A 122 14.14 2.04 38.99
N ILE A 123 13.31 3.04 39.30
CA ILE A 123 12.20 3.46 38.44
C ILE A 123 12.73 4.09 37.15
N MET A 124 13.68 5.02 37.27
CA MET A 124 14.33 5.66 36.14
C MET A 124 14.99 4.62 35.22
N LEU A 125 15.73 3.65 35.77
CA LEU A 125 16.34 2.54 35.03
C LEU A 125 15.30 1.63 34.38
N LYS A 126 14.20 1.31 35.06
CA LYS A 126 13.13 0.47 34.52
C LYS A 126 12.47 1.12 33.31
N ILE A 127 12.16 2.41 33.39
CA ILE A 127 11.50 3.15 32.31
C ILE A 127 12.47 3.43 31.15
N ALA A 128 13.70 3.83 31.46
CA ALA A 128 14.76 4.00 30.47
C ALA A 128 15.07 2.68 29.74
N GLY A 129 15.11 1.56 30.46
CA GLY A 129 15.30 0.22 29.90
C GLY A 129 14.17 -0.18 28.96
N HIS A 130 12.92 0.16 29.28
CA HIS A 130 11.78 -0.09 28.39
C HIS A 130 11.88 0.74 27.10
N GLY A 131 12.19 2.03 27.21
CA GLY A 131 12.39 2.92 26.06
C GLY A 131 13.56 2.48 25.19
N ARG A 132 14.69 2.09 25.80
CA ARG A 132 15.86 1.58 25.10
C ARG A 132 15.60 0.24 24.40
N ASN A 133 14.92 -0.70 25.05
CA ASN A 133 14.60 -1.99 24.43
C ASN A 133 13.62 -1.83 23.25
N LEU A 134 12.67 -0.89 23.34
CA LEU A 134 11.81 -0.54 22.22
C LEU A 134 12.63 0.07 21.07
N SER A 135 13.44 1.09 21.37
CA SER A 135 14.35 1.70 20.40
C SER A 135 15.24 0.61 19.78
N PHE A 136 16.01 -0.14 20.54
CA PHE A 136 16.92 -1.17 20.04
C PHE A 136 16.23 -2.18 19.11
N ARG A 137 15.05 -2.69 19.46
CA ARG A 137 14.27 -3.59 18.57
C ARG A 137 13.93 -2.93 17.23
N CYS A 138 13.47 -1.68 17.26
CA CYS A 138 13.19 -0.91 16.05
C CYS A 138 14.45 -0.53 15.25
N CYS A 139 15.59 -0.33 15.92
CA CYS A 139 16.88 -0.08 15.26
C CYS A 139 17.34 -1.33 14.51
N MET A 140 17.29 -2.49 15.17
CA MET A 140 17.67 -3.77 14.56
C MET A 140 16.79 -4.15 13.38
N SER A 141 15.47 -3.92 13.45
CA SER A 141 14.58 -4.15 12.31
C SER A 141 14.89 -3.20 11.14
N THR A 142 15.17 -1.93 11.43
CA THR A 142 15.52 -0.92 10.43
C THR A 142 16.87 -1.22 9.78
N LEU A 143 17.88 -1.60 10.56
CA LEU A 143 19.19 -2.02 10.06
C LEU A 143 19.09 -3.28 9.20
N GLY A 144 18.24 -4.25 9.57
CA GLY A 144 17.99 -5.45 8.76
C GLY A 144 17.35 -5.14 7.41
N LEU A 145 16.40 -4.19 7.36
CA LEU A 145 15.80 -3.74 6.10
C LEU A 145 16.78 -2.94 5.24
N LEU A 146 17.62 -2.10 5.88
CA LEU A 146 18.69 -1.37 5.22
C LEU A 146 19.70 -2.32 4.59
N THR A 147 20.20 -3.33 5.31
CA THR A 147 21.19 -4.29 4.76
C THR A 147 20.62 -5.10 3.60
N PHE A 148 19.35 -5.50 3.67
CA PHE A 148 18.67 -6.17 2.55
C PHE A 148 18.50 -5.26 1.33
N SER A 149 18.02 -4.02 1.54
CA SER A 149 17.88 -3.02 0.47
C SER A 149 19.23 -2.68 -0.16
N MET A 150 20.26 -2.50 0.64
CA MET A 150 21.63 -2.23 0.22
C MET A 150 22.19 -3.37 -0.63
N SER A 151 22.00 -4.62 -0.22
CA SER A 151 22.42 -5.79 -1.00
C SER A 151 21.80 -5.79 -2.40
N PHE A 152 20.52 -5.44 -2.50
CA PHE A 152 19.81 -5.35 -3.78
C PHE A 152 20.27 -4.17 -4.65
N HIS A 153 20.52 -3.00 -4.03
CA HIS A 153 21.06 -1.84 -4.73
C HIS A 153 22.50 -2.07 -5.21
N MET A 154 23.34 -2.74 -4.43
CA MET A 154 24.70 -3.10 -4.87
C MET A 154 24.65 -4.10 -6.04
N LEU A 155 23.77 -5.11 -5.98
CA LEU A 155 23.60 -6.06 -7.09
C LEU A 155 23.10 -5.37 -8.38
N ARG A 156 22.17 -4.42 -8.26
CA ARG A 156 21.72 -3.60 -9.40
C ARG A 156 22.83 -2.72 -9.98
N PHE A 157 23.68 -2.15 -9.12
CA PHE A 157 24.81 -1.34 -9.54
C PHE A 157 25.78 -2.14 -10.43
N PHE A 158 26.24 -3.29 -9.95
CA PHE A 158 27.15 -4.16 -10.71
C PHE A 158 26.54 -4.62 -12.03
N LYS A 159 25.23 -4.87 -12.07
CA LYS A 159 24.54 -5.25 -13.31
C LYS A 159 24.44 -4.10 -14.32
N ASN A 160 24.26 -2.86 -13.84
CA ASN A 160 24.00 -1.71 -14.70
C ASN A 160 25.26 -0.96 -15.15
N ILE A 161 26.43 -1.21 -14.52
CA ILE A 161 27.67 -0.45 -14.78
C ILE A 161 28.14 -0.54 -16.25
N HIS A 162 27.87 -1.66 -16.92
CA HIS A 162 28.24 -1.90 -18.31
C HIS A 162 27.15 -1.51 -19.32
N GLN A 163 26.00 -0.99 -18.86
CA GLN A 163 24.89 -0.63 -19.76
C GLN A 163 24.99 0.82 -20.24
N PRO A 164 24.57 1.11 -21.48
CA PRO A 164 24.56 2.47 -22.04
C PRO A 164 23.45 3.35 -21.43
N GLN A 165 22.37 2.75 -20.91
CA GLN A 165 21.36 3.44 -20.10
C GLN A 165 21.42 2.93 -18.66
N ARG A 166 21.83 3.80 -17.73
CA ARG A 166 22.10 3.44 -16.34
C ARG A 166 21.00 4.00 -15.44
N ASN A 167 20.26 3.12 -14.78
CA ASN A 167 19.26 3.55 -13.81
C ASN A 167 19.93 3.90 -12.46
N LEU A 168 19.83 5.16 -12.04
CA LEU A 168 20.14 5.61 -10.67
C LEU A 168 19.08 5.12 -9.68
N ILE A 169 19.42 5.09 -8.38
CA ILE A 169 18.49 4.70 -7.30
C ILE A 169 17.28 5.61 -7.28
N TYR A 170 17.53 6.92 -7.34
CA TYR A 170 16.51 7.92 -7.61
C TYR A 170 16.75 8.48 -9.00
N ARG A 171 15.80 8.25 -9.90
CA ARG A 171 15.95 8.50 -11.34
C ARG A 171 16.27 9.98 -11.63
N LEU A 172 17.54 10.23 -12.00
CA LEU A 172 18.02 11.48 -12.57
C LEU A 172 18.63 11.16 -13.94
N GLU A 173 17.88 11.45 -15.01
CA GLU A 173 18.27 11.11 -16.38
C GLU A 173 19.43 11.98 -16.90
N ILE A 174 19.75 13.07 -16.21
CA ILE A 174 20.78 14.04 -16.61
C ILE A 174 22.20 13.50 -16.34
N ILE A 175 22.36 12.56 -15.40
CA ILE A 175 23.68 12.07 -14.97
C ILE A 175 23.82 10.60 -15.38
N GLN A 176 24.47 10.37 -16.53
CA GLN A 176 24.69 9.03 -17.11
C GLN A 176 26.17 8.74 -17.38
N GLU A 177 26.98 9.79 -17.56
CA GLU A 177 28.41 9.69 -17.86
C GLU A 177 29.23 9.21 -16.64
N SER A 178 30.19 8.34 -16.90
CA SER A 178 31.20 7.95 -15.91
C SER A 178 32.28 9.05 -15.81
N PRO A 179 32.77 9.44 -14.61
CA PRO A 179 32.57 8.85 -13.27
C PRO A 179 31.39 9.45 -12.47
N ASN A 180 30.65 10.41 -13.04
CA ASN A 180 29.63 11.18 -12.32
C ASN A 180 28.45 10.30 -11.88
N TYR A 181 28.11 9.27 -12.68
CA TYR A 181 27.10 8.27 -12.33
C TYR A 181 27.48 7.52 -11.05
N GLU A 182 28.71 6.99 -10.98
CA GLU A 182 29.20 6.18 -9.87
C GLU A 182 29.26 7.00 -8.57
N ILE A 183 29.77 8.24 -8.67
CA ILE A 183 29.81 9.19 -7.55
C ILE A 183 28.39 9.49 -7.06
N THR A 184 27.47 9.83 -7.97
CA THR A 184 26.08 10.14 -7.62
C THR A 184 25.36 8.93 -7.02
N TYR A 185 25.64 7.73 -7.51
CA TYR A 185 25.06 6.48 -6.97
C TYR A 185 25.47 6.25 -5.51
N VAL A 186 26.75 6.43 -5.19
CA VAL A 186 27.27 6.33 -3.82
C VAL A 186 26.69 7.42 -2.92
N ILE A 187 26.61 8.65 -3.41
CA ILE A 187 25.99 9.79 -2.70
C ILE A 187 24.50 9.49 -2.39
N GLN A 188 23.75 8.91 -3.33
CA GLN A 188 22.35 8.53 -3.12
C GLN A 188 22.19 7.39 -2.11
N ILE A 189 23.11 6.42 -2.10
CA ILE A 189 23.16 5.36 -1.07
C ILE A 189 23.29 5.97 0.33
N PHE A 190 24.30 6.83 0.52
CA PHE A 190 24.54 7.44 1.83
C PHE A 190 23.38 8.36 2.22
N GLY A 191 22.82 9.12 1.28
CA GLY A 191 21.63 9.94 1.53
C GLY A 191 20.42 9.12 1.95
N GLY A 192 20.20 7.95 1.34
CA GLY A 192 19.13 7.02 1.74
C GLY A 192 19.34 6.48 3.16
N ILE A 193 20.57 6.10 3.50
CA ILE A 193 20.94 5.65 4.86
C ILE A 193 20.71 6.77 5.88
N TYR A 194 21.20 7.98 5.61
CA TYR A 194 20.99 9.13 6.50
C TYR A 194 19.52 9.48 6.66
N THR A 195 18.72 9.39 5.60
CA THR A 195 17.27 9.65 5.65
C THR A 195 16.57 8.70 6.63
N ILE A 196 16.85 7.40 6.53
CA ILE A 196 16.21 6.37 7.36
C ILE A 196 16.67 6.52 8.82
N LEU A 197 17.98 6.69 9.05
CA LEU A 197 18.53 6.88 10.38
C LEU A 197 18.03 8.18 11.02
N ALA A 198 17.97 9.30 10.30
CA ALA A 198 17.50 10.57 10.84
C ALA A 198 16.06 10.49 11.36
N ASN A 199 15.15 9.94 10.55
CA ASN A 199 13.75 9.73 10.97
C ASN A 199 13.67 8.93 12.27
N TYR A 200 14.37 7.81 12.34
CA TYR A 200 14.31 6.89 13.46
C TYR A 200 15.00 7.42 14.72
N MET A 201 16.21 7.98 14.58
CA MET A 201 17.02 8.42 15.73
C MET A 201 16.40 9.66 16.41
N ILE A 202 15.76 10.55 15.64
CA ILE A 202 15.06 11.72 16.19
C ILE A 202 13.81 11.28 16.94
N ASP A 203 13.00 10.36 16.39
CA ASP A 203 11.82 9.84 17.10
C ASP A 203 12.20 9.10 18.39
N SER A 204 13.29 8.34 18.36
CA SER A 204 13.85 7.69 19.56
C SER A 204 14.31 8.71 20.59
N PHE A 205 15.00 9.77 20.16
CA PHE A 205 15.42 10.86 21.04
C PHE A 205 14.23 11.54 21.73
N VAL A 206 13.19 11.93 20.97
CA VAL A 206 11.97 12.53 21.52
C VAL A 206 11.29 11.59 22.51
N SER A 207 11.20 10.30 22.16
CA SER A 207 10.61 9.28 23.04
C SER A 207 11.36 9.16 24.37
N VAL A 208 12.70 9.20 24.34
CA VAL A 208 13.53 9.16 25.55
C VAL A 208 13.30 10.39 26.44
N LEU A 209 13.20 11.59 25.86
CA LEU A 209 12.90 12.81 26.62
C LEU A 209 11.54 12.70 27.34
N VAL A 210 10.50 12.27 26.64
CA VAL A 210 9.15 12.09 27.20
C VAL A 210 9.15 11.02 28.29
N LEU A 211 9.78 9.87 28.04
CA LEU A 211 9.86 8.78 29.02
C LEU A 211 10.63 9.20 30.29
N HIS A 212 11.68 10.02 30.16
CA HIS A 212 12.37 10.58 31.32
C HIS A 212 11.43 11.46 32.15
N VAL A 213 10.71 12.40 31.53
CA VAL A 213 9.72 13.23 32.26
C VAL A 213 8.67 12.35 32.95
N CYS A 214 8.14 11.33 32.27
CA CYS A 214 7.21 10.36 32.88
C CYS A 214 7.81 9.65 34.09
N SER A 215 9.08 9.22 34.01
CA SER A 215 9.78 8.58 35.14
C SER A 215 9.91 9.52 36.34
N GLN A 216 10.21 10.79 36.10
CA GLN A 216 10.33 11.80 37.14
C GLN A 216 8.99 12.10 37.82
N LEU A 217 7.89 12.12 37.05
CA LEU A 217 6.54 12.26 37.60
C LEU A 217 6.14 11.07 38.47
N ILE A 218 6.56 9.85 38.12
CA ILE A 218 6.33 8.65 38.96
C ILE A 218 7.13 8.74 40.26
N ASN A 219 8.39 9.16 40.20
CA ASN A 219 9.20 9.40 41.39
C ASN A 219 8.53 10.44 42.30
N LEU A 220 8.10 11.57 41.73
CA LEU A 220 7.42 12.64 42.47
C LEU A 220 6.15 12.14 43.18
N ARG A 221 5.30 11.36 42.48
CA ARG A 221 4.10 10.75 43.06
C ARG A 221 4.45 9.89 44.27
N LEU A 222 5.50 9.09 44.17
CA LEU A 222 5.90 8.20 45.25
C LEU A 222 6.47 8.98 46.43
N THR A 223 7.27 10.01 46.19
CA THR A 223 7.78 10.90 47.24
C THR A 223 6.63 11.55 48.01
N ILE A 224 5.57 12.00 47.32
CA ILE A 224 4.35 12.51 47.95
C ILE A 224 3.68 11.44 48.82
N ASN A 225 3.51 10.22 48.32
CA ASN A 225 2.88 9.14 49.08
C ASN A 225 3.68 8.79 50.36
N ASN A 226 5.00 8.74 50.28
CA ASN A 226 5.85 8.47 51.44
C ASN A 226 5.73 9.59 52.47
N LEU A 227 5.76 10.85 52.03
CA LEU A 227 5.61 12.03 52.89
C LEU A 227 4.24 12.05 53.59
N VAL A 228 3.16 11.66 52.90
CA VAL A 228 1.82 11.52 53.49
C VAL A 228 1.77 10.35 54.49
N ASN A 229 2.35 9.20 54.16
CA ASN A 229 2.39 8.04 55.06
C ASN A 229 3.19 8.32 56.34
N GLU A 230 4.31 9.03 56.23
CA GLU A 230 5.11 9.45 57.39
C GLU A 230 4.34 10.41 58.31
N LEU A 231 3.49 11.28 57.74
CA LEU A 231 2.62 12.14 58.52
C LEU A 231 1.50 11.35 59.21
N ALA A 232 0.90 10.37 58.53
CA ALA A 232 -0.21 9.57 59.05
C ALA A 232 0.20 8.60 60.18
N ASN A 233 1.40 8.02 60.11
CA ASN A 233 1.85 6.98 61.04
C ASN A 233 2.50 7.51 62.32
N ASN A 234 2.62 8.83 62.50
CA ASN A 234 3.34 9.44 63.60
C ASN A 234 2.54 10.55 64.28
N SER A 235 2.79 10.78 65.57
CA SER A 235 2.18 11.91 66.30
C SER A 235 2.63 13.26 65.74
N ILE A 236 1.67 14.19 65.62
CA ILE A 236 1.87 15.50 64.98
C ILE A 236 2.61 16.43 65.96
N SER A 237 3.92 16.59 65.78
CA SER A 237 4.70 17.64 66.45
C SER A 237 4.79 18.92 65.61
N SER A 238 4.94 20.08 66.25
CA SER A 238 5.13 21.37 65.57
C SER A 238 6.36 21.37 64.65
N SER A 239 7.46 20.76 65.09
CA SER A 239 8.70 20.60 64.31
C SER A 239 8.51 19.73 63.05
N ARG A 240 7.63 18.72 63.10
CA ARG A 240 7.33 17.84 61.96
C ARG A 240 6.42 18.51 60.94
N LYS A 241 5.48 19.34 61.39
CA LYS A 241 4.63 20.16 60.52
C LYS A 241 5.45 21.14 59.67
N GLU A 242 6.48 21.76 60.27
CA GLU A 242 7.40 22.64 59.52
C GLU A 242 8.29 21.88 58.53
N ARG A 243 8.79 20.68 58.89
CA ARG A 243 9.51 19.82 57.94
C ARG A 243 8.63 19.41 56.76
N PHE A 244 7.40 18.97 57.03
CA PHE A 244 6.43 18.61 55.99
C PHE A 244 6.16 19.76 55.02
N LYS A 245 5.97 20.99 55.51
CA LYS A 245 5.79 22.17 54.64
C LYS A 245 7.02 22.41 53.76
N LYS A 246 8.22 22.28 54.30
CA LYS A 246 9.48 22.47 53.56
C LYS A 246 9.64 21.41 52.45
N ASP A 247 9.37 20.15 52.77
CA ASP A 247 9.49 19.04 51.83
C ASP A 247 8.40 19.12 50.74
N LEU A 248 7.17 19.48 51.12
CA LEU A 248 6.08 19.73 50.16
C LEU A 248 6.40 20.91 49.22
N ALA A 249 6.99 22.00 49.74
CA ALA A 249 7.43 23.11 48.92
C ALA A 249 8.49 22.69 47.90
N ALA A 250 9.46 21.85 48.30
CA ALA A 250 10.46 21.28 47.39
C ALA A 250 9.83 20.40 46.30
N ILE A 251 8.83 19.58 46.65
CA ILE A 251 8.04 18.77 45.69
C ILE A 251 7.30 19.66 44.68
N VAL A 252 6.67 20.74 45.14
CA VAL A 252 5.94 21.68 44.26
C VAL A 252 6.88 22.35 43.26
N VAL A 253 8.02 22.87 43.74
CA VAL A 253 9.05 23.46 42.86
C VAL A 253 9.56 22.43 41.84
N ARG A 254 9.75 21.18 42.27
CA ARG A 254 10.15 20.09 41.38
C ARG A 254 9.08 19.78 40.33
N HIS A 255 7.81 19.74 40.72
CA HIS A 255 6.70 19.52 39.78
C HIS A 255 6.60 20.62 38.73
N GLU A 256 6.73 21.89 39.14
CA GLU A 256 6.74 23.05 38.24
C GLU A 256 7.89 22.96 37.22
N HIS A 257 9.08 22.55 37.67
CA HIS A 257 10.23 22.32 36.78
C HIS A 257 9.96 21.21 35.76
N LEU A 258 9.36 20.09 36.18
CA LEU A 258 8.99 19.00 35.25
C LEU A 258 7.91 19.43 34.25
N ILE A 259 6.93 20.24 34.67
CA ILE A 259 5.93 20.83 33.77
C ILE A 259 6.60 21.72 32.73
N ARG A 260 7.59 22.54 33.14
CA ARG A 260 8.35 23.37 32.21
C ARG A 260 9.15 22.54 31.20
N ASN A 261 9.77 21.45 31.64
CA ASN A 261 10.45 20.49 30.75
C ASN A 261 9.47 19.87 29.76
N ALA A 262 8.28 19.44 30.21
CA ALA A 262 7.24 18.90 29.33
C ALA A 262 6.76 19.92 28.29
N LYS A 263 6.47 21.16 28.72
CA LYS A 263 6.11 22.28 27.82
C LYS A 263 7.20 22.59 26.81
N THR A 264 8.46 22.45 27.20
CA THR A 264 9.61 22.64 26.30
C THR A 264 9.64 21.58 25.22
N ILE A 265 9.46 20.30 25.58
CA ILE A 265 9.41 19.19 24.62
C ILE A 265 8.23 19.36 23.66
N ASP A 266 7.05 19.67 24.20
CA ASP A 266 5.83 19.93 23.43
C ASP A 266 6.03 21.08 22.42
N GLY A 267 6.53 22.23 22.88
CA GLY A 267 6.81 23.37 22.01
C GLY A 267 7.83 23.10 20.90
N CYS A 268 8.77 22.15 21.10
CA CYS A 268 9.78 21.81 20.10
C CYS A 268 9.28 20.81 19.05
N TYR A 269 8.45 19.84 19.44
CA TYR A 269 8.17 18.67 18.60
C TYR A 269 6.70 18.50 18.20
N SER A 270 5.74 19.18 18.83
CA SER A 270 4.31 18.92 18.58
C SER A 270 3.88 19.19 17.14
N SER A 271 4.38 20.25 16.50
CA SER A 271 4.09 20.50 15.08
C SER A 271 4.66 19.42 14.16
N VAL A 272 5.88 18.93 14.43
CA VAL A 272 6.53 17.90 13.59
C VAL A 272 5.90 16.54 13.80
N LEU A 273 5.56 16.19 15.04
CA LEU A 273 4.85 14.95 15.35
C LEU A 273 3.46 14.95 14.70
N PHE A 274 2.75 16.08 14.72
CA PHE A 274 1.48 16.22 14.00
C PHE A 274 1.66 15.99 12.50
N MET A 275 2.64 16.64 11.87
CA MET A 275 2.90 16.48 10.44
C MET A 275 3.32 15.03 10.09
N ASN A 276 4.10 14.39 10.96
CA ASN A 276 4.51 13.00 10.85
C ASN A 276 3.31 12.04 10.93
N LEU A 277 2.40 12.24 11.89
CA LEU A 277 1.17 11.45 11.99
C LEU A 277 0.29 11.64 10.75
N PHE A 278 0.08 12.88 10.32
CA PHE A 278 -0.74 13.19 9.15
C PHE A 278 -0.19 12.52 7.87
N LEU A 279 1.10 12.71 7.57
CA LEU A 279 1.72 12.15 6.37
C LEU A 279 1.80 10.62 6.41
N THR A 280 2.06 10.01 7.57
CA THR A 280 2.07 8.55 7.71
C THR A 280 0.68 7.95 7.56
N THR A 281 -0.38 8.60 8.07
CA THR A 281 -1.76 8.17 7.81
C THR A 281 -2.10 8.22 6.33
N LEU A 282 -1.80 9.33 5.64
CA LEU A 282 -2.01 9.44 4.20
C LEU A 282 -1.24 8.35 3.43
N GLN A 283 0.01 8.10 3.81
CA GLN A 283 0.84 7.06 3.22
C GLN A 283 0.23 5.66 3.39
N MET A 284 -0.25 5.33 4.60
CA MET A 284 -0.91 4.05 4.87
C MET A 284 -2.18 3.89 4.03
N CYS A 285 -2.95 4.97 3.82
CA CYS A 285 -4.11 4.94 2.91
C CYS A 285 -3.72 4.62 1.47
N PHE A 286 -2.65 5.21 0.94
CA PHE A 286 -2.19 4.94 -0.42
C PHE A 286 -1.62 3.53 -0.59
N ILE A 287 -0.84 3.04 0.39
CA ILE A 287 -0.33 1.65 0.38
C ILE A 287 -1.49 0.66 0.41
N ALA A 288 -2.49 0.91 1.28
CA ALA A 288 -3.70 0.11 1.35
C ALA A 288 -4.39 0.07 -0.02
N PHE A 289 -4.67 1.24 -0.61
CA PHE A 289 -5.26 1.35 -1.96
C PHE A 289 -4.49 0.55 -3.03
N GLN A 290 -3.15 0.59 -3.01
CA GLN A 290 -2.31 -0.15 -3.95
C GLN A 290 -2.45 -1.66 -3.78
N ILE A 291 -2.44 -2.17 -2.54
CA ILE A 291 -2.64 -3.60 -2.25
C ILE A 291 -3.98 -4.08 -2.83
N PHE A 292 -5.06 -3.32 -2.65
CA PHE A 292 -6.37 -3.71 -3.18
C PHE A 292 -6.44 -3.67 -4.70
N THR A 293 -5.83 -2.66 -5.31
CA THR A 293 -5.73 -2.58 -6.78
C THR A 293 -4.98 -3.79 -7.33
N VAL A 294 -3.91 -4.24 -6.66
CA VAL A 294 -3.17 -5.45 -7.03
C VAL A 294 -4.05 -6.70 -6.92
N HIS A 295 -4.85 -6.83 -5.86
CA HIS A 295 -5.78 -7.95 -5.72
C HIS A 295 -6.83 -7.98 -6.83
N LEU A 296 -7.50 -6.86 -7.13
CA LEU A 296 -8.44 -6.77 -8.24
C LEU A 296 -7.79 -7.11 -9.58
N ASN A 297 -6.60 -6.56 -9.83
CA ASN A 297 -5.83 -6.86 -11.03
C ASN A 297 -5.52 -8.35 -11.13
N TYR A 298 -5.11 -8.98 -10.03
CA TYR A 298 -4.85 -10.40 -9.97
C TYR A 298 -6.09 -11.24 -10.28
N MET A 299 -7.28 -10.83 -9.80
CA MET A 299 -8.54 -11.54 -10.05
C MET A 299 -8.98 -11.45 -11.52
N PHE A 300 -8.92 -10.25 -12.10
CA PHE A 300 -9.51 -9.95 -13.41
C PHE A 300 -8.48 -9.79 -14.53
N THR A 301 -7.22 -10.21 -14.36
CA THR A 301 -6.12 -9.87 -15.30
C THR A 301 -6.47 -10.17 -16.77
N THR A 302 -6.93 -11.40 -17.03
CA THR A 302 -7.25 -11.90 -18.38
C THR A 302 -8.49 -11.21 -18.95
N THR A 303 -9.56 -11.14 -18.16
CA THR A 303 -10.84 -10.58 -18.60
C THR A 303 -10.78 -9.07 -18.77
N ARG A 304 -10.04 -8.36 -17.90
CA ARG A 304 -9.87 -6.90 -17.94
C ARG A 304 -9.29 -6.43 -19.26
N GLN A 305 -8.26 -7.11 -19.79
CA GLN A 305 -7.61 -6.73 -21.05
C GLN A 305 -8.59 -6.76 -22.23
N PHE A 306 -9.34 -7.86 -22.37
CA PHE A 306 -10.31 -8.01 -23.46
C PHE A 306 -11.55 -7.12 -23.27
N LEU A 307 -12.10 -6.98 -22.05
CA LEU A 307 -13.21 -6.05 -21.80
C LEU A 307 -12.81 -4.59 -22.09
N TRP A 308 -11.56 -4.23 -21.81
CA TRP A 308 -11.04 -2.90 -22.15
C TRP A 308 -10.91 -2.69 -23.67
N LEU A 309 -10.43 -3.71 -24.40
CA LEU A 309 -10.36 -3.72 -25.87
C LEU A 309 -11.75 -3.50 -26.49
N PHE A 310 -12.77 -4.19 -25.97
CA PHE A 310 -14.16 -4.03 -26.40
C PHE A 310 -14.83 -2.74 -25.92
N GLY A 311 -14.19 -1.96 -25.06
CA GLY A 311 -14.75 -0.71 -24.54
C GLY A 311 -15.86 -0.90 -23.50
N VAL A 312 -15.95 -2.08 -22.86
CA VAL A 312 -17.01 -2.43 -21.88
C VAL A 312 -16.49 -2.66 -20.47
N TRP A 313 -15.19 -2.47 -20.22
CA TRP A 313 -14.62 -2.63 -18.87
C TRP A 313 -15.27 -1.66 -17.88
N PRO A 314 -15.91 -2.15 -16.80
CA PRO A 314 -16.56 -1.32 -15.80
C PRO A 314 -15.52 -0.75 -14.83
N ASP A 315 -14.77 0.25 -15.28
CA ASP A 315 -13.72 0.86 -14.46
C ASP A 315 -14.33 1.56 -13.22
N PRO A 316 -13.99 1.14 -12.00
CA PRO A 316 -14.55 1.73 -10.78
C PRO A 316 -14.08 3.17 -10.52
N HIS A 317 -13.03 3.64 -11.19
CA HIS A 317 -12.43 4.96 -10.98
C HIS A 317 -12.75 5.97 -12.09
N MET A 318 -13.50 5.56 -13.12
CA MET A 318 -13.75 6.39 -14.29
C MET A 318 -14.92 7.36 -14.08
N PRO A 319 -14.71 8.69 -14.17
CA PRO A 319 -15.79 9.67 -14.10
C PRO A 319 -16.68 9.61 -15.35
N LEU A 320 -17.96 9.98 -15.23
CA LEU A 320 -18.94 9.87 -16.33
C LEU A 320 -18.55 10.67 -17.59
N SER A 321 -17.78 11.76 -17.46
CA SER A 321 -17.32 12.59 -18.57
C SER A 321 -16.43 11.84 -19.56
N ASP A 322 -15.66 10.85 -19.06
CA ASP A 322 -14.62 10.19 -19.84
C ASP A 322 -15.17 8.98 -20.63
N PHE A 323 -16.46 8.65 -20.44
CA PHE A 323 -17.11 7.46 -21.00
C PHE A 323 -17.22 7.47 -22.54
N ARG A 324 -16.88 8.58 -23.18
CA ARG A 324 -16.86 8.75 -24.64
C ARG A 324 -15.92 7.76 -25.35
N TRP A 325 -14.66 7.66 -24.92
CA TRP A 325 -13.65 6.83 -25.60
C TRP A 325 -13.93 5.32 -25.55
N PRO A 326 -14.33 4.72 -24.41
CA PRO A 326 -14.77 3.33 -24.38
C PRO A 326 -15.99 3.07 -25.28
N SER A 327 -16.95 4.00 -25.30
CA SER A 327 -18.16 3.85 -26.11
C SER A 327 -17.86 3.86 -27.61
N ILE A 328 -16.89 4.67 -28.06
CA ILE A 328 -16.40 4.65 -29.45
C ILE A 328 -15.78 3.29 -29.79
N ARG A 329 -14.93 2.72 -28.92
CA ARG A 329 -14.34 1.40 -29.13
C ARG A 329 -15.41 0.31 -29.25
N LEU A 330 -16.43 0.35 -28.41
CA LEU A 330 -17.56 -0.56 -28.46
C LEU A 330 -18.31 -0.48 -29.80
N ILE A 331 -18.62 0.73 -30.26
CA ILE A 331 -19.31 0.95 -31.54
C ILE A 331 -18.49 0.35 -32.69
N ILE A 332 -17.17 0.60 -32.72
CA ILE A 332 -16.28 0.03 -33.75
C ILE A 332 -16.35 -1.50 -33.76
N VAL A 333 -16.28 -2.15 -32.60
CA VAL A 333 -16.34 -3.62 -32.48
C VAL A 333 -17.70 -4.15 -32.92
N ILE A 334 -18.80 -3.55 -32.48
CA ILE A 334 -20.16 -3.98 -32.85
C ILE A 334 -20.38 -3.79 -34.36
N CYS A 335 -20.00 -2.64 -34.92
CA CYS A 335 -20.12 -2.38 -36.36
C CYS A 335 -19.29 -3.39 -37.17
N ASN A 336 -18.07 -3.72 -36.72
CA ASN A 336 -17.23 -4.71 -37.37
C ASN A 336 -17.89 -6.10 -37.37
N ILE A 337 -18.40 -6.57 -36.24
CA ILE A 337 -19.11 -7.85 -36.13
C ILE A 337 -20.40 -7.83 -36.99
N PHE A 338 -21.17 -6.75 -36.93
CA PHE A 338 -22.45 -6.65 -37.63
C PHE A 338 -22.27 -6.66 -39.16
N LEU A 339 -21.42 -5.78 -39.69
CA LEU A 339 -21.25 -5.59 -41.13
C LEU A 339 -20.49 -6.73 -41.79
N TYR A 340 -19.48 -7.29 -41.12
CA TYR A 340 -18.56 -8.25 -41.73
C TYR A 340 -18.75 -9.69 -41.27
N VAL A 341 -19.54 -9.96 -40.22
CA VAL A 341 -19.83 -11.34 -39.78
C VAL A 341 -21.32 -11.63 -39.90
N PHE A 342 -22.16 -10.84 -39.24
CA PHE A 342 -23.60 -11.12 -39.13
C PHE A 342 -24.33 -11.01 -40.47
N ILE A 343 -24.23 -9.87 -41.18
CA ILE A 343 -24.90 -9.67 -42.47
C ILE A 343 -24.46 -10.71 -43.51
N PRO A 344 -23.14 -10.96 -43.72
CA PRO A 344 -22.69 -11.98 -44.66
C PRO A 344 -23.23 -13.37 -44.36
N GLN A 345 -23.27 -13.76 -43.08
CA GLN A 345 -23.76 -15.07 -42.69
C GLN A 345 -25.26 -15.21 -42.84
N MET A 346 -26.02 -14.17 -42.52
CA MET A 346 -27.46 -14.16 -42.74
C MET A 346 -27.81 -14.30 -44.24
N ILE A 347 -27.06 -13.63 -45.12
CA ILE A 347 -27.20 -13.80 -46.57
C ILE A 347 -26.87 -15.25 -46.98
N ASN A 348 -25.81 -15.85 -46.42
CA ASN A 348 -25.43 -17.23 -46.72
C ASN A 348 -26.48 -18.25 -46.23
N VAL A 349 -27.15 -18.01 -45.10
CA VAL A 349 -28.29 -18.83 -44.63
C VAL A 349 -29.42 -18.81 -45.66
N ILE A 350 -29.81 -17.63 -46.14
CA ILE A 350 -30.87 -17.48 -47.16
C ILE A 350 -30.47 -18.17 -48.47
N ARG A 351 -29.20 -18.07 -48.87
CA ARG A 351 -28.70 -18.69 -50.11
C ARG A 351 -28.57 -20.21 -50.03
N ALA A 352 -28.27 -20.73 -48.84
CA ALA A 352 -28.18 -22.17 -48.61
C ALA A 352 -29.55 -22.84 -48.46
N TRP A 353 -30.64 -22.10 -48.67
CA TRP A 353 -32.00 -22.61 -48.61
C TRP A 353 -32.17 -23.83 -49.53
N GLY A 354 -32.65 -24.94 -48.97
CA GLY A 354 -32.74 -26.24 -49.63
C GLY A 354 -31.60 -27.21 -49.33
N ASN A 355 -30.46 -26.77 -48.76
CA ASN A 355 -29.41 -27.66 -48.24
C ASN A 355 -29.31 -27.54 -46.71
N MET A 356 -29.95 -28.46 -46.01
CA MET A 356 -30.07 -28.43 -44.54
C MET A 356 -28.71 -28.39 -43.83
N THR A 357 -27.71 -29.13 -44.31
CA THR A 357 -26.39 -29.19 -43.66
C THR A 357 -25.69 -27.83 -43.66
N ARG A 358 -25.63 -27.17 -44.82
CA ARG A 358 -24.99 -25.84 -44.94
C ARG A 358 -25.80 -24.76 -44.22
N MET A 359 -27.12 -24.84 -44.27
CA MET A 359 -28.00 -23.91 -43.58
C MET A 359 -27.73 -23.93 -42.06
N VAL A 360 -27.63 -25.11 -41.46
CA VAL A 360 -27.33 -25.26 -40.02
C VAL A 360 -25.96 -24.67 -39.68
N GLU A 361 -24.92 -24.94 -40.48
CA GLU A 361 -23.58 -24.38 -40.26
C GLU A 361 -23.58 -22.84 -40.25
N TYR A 362 -24.19 -22.20 -41.26
CA TYR A 362 -24.28 -20.74 -41.34
C TYR A 362 -25.17 -20.15 -40.24
N PHE A 363 -26.24 -20.85 -39.85
CA PHE A 363 -27.14 -20.41 -38.79
C PHE A 363 -26.45 -20.42 -37.42
N VAL A 364 -25.69 -21.46 -37.11
CA VAL A 364 -24.89 -21.55 -35.86
C VAL A 364 -23.89 -20.39 -35.78
N SER A 365 -23.19 -20.09 -36.87
CA SER A 365 -22.27 -18.94 -36.93
C SER A 365 -22.97 -17.58 -36.84
N THR A 366 -24.19 -17.46 -37.36
CA THR A 366 -24.98 -16.23 -37.26
C THR A 366 -25.40 -15.99 -35.81
N ASN A 367 -25.90 -17.03 -35.14
CA ASN A 367 -26.31 -16.97 -33.73
C ASN A 367 -25.16 -16.62 -32.79
N SER A 368 -23.95 -17.14 -33.04
CA SER A 368 -22.79 -16.78 -32.20
C SER A 368 -22.40 -15.31 -32.34
N SER A 369 -22.42 -14.75 -33.56
CA SER A 369 -22.17 -13.31 -33.76
C SER A 369 -23.25 -12.42 -33.11
N LEU A 370 -24.52 -12.83 -33.19
CA LEU A 370 -25.63 -12.16 -32.52
C LEU A 370 -25.48 -12.19 -30.99
N MET A 371 -25.14 -13.37 -30.44
CA MET A 371 -24.88 -13.53 -29.01
C MET A 371 -23.76 -12.62 -28.52
N ALA A 372 -22.66 -12.51 -29.28
CA ALA A 372 -21.56 -11.61 -28.95
C ALA A 372 -22.01 -10.14 -28.89
N MET A 373 -22.77 -9.67 -29.89
CA MET A 373 -23.32 -8.30 -29.91
C MET A 373 -24.26 -8.06 -28.72
N CYS A 374 -25.21 -8.97 -28.48
CA CYS A 374 -26.14 -8.85 -27.34
C CYS A 374 -25.41 -8.76 -26.01
N LYS A 375 -24.43 -9.66 -25.76
CA LYS A 375 -23.65 -9.65 -24.52
C LYS A 375 -22.85 -8.36 -24.35
N LEU A 376 -22.23 -7.84 -25.42
CA LEU A 376 -21.50 -6.58 -25.38
C LEU A 376 -22.41 -5.39 -25.03
N ILE A 377 -23.59 -5.32 -25.66
CA ILE A 377 -24.59 -4.27 -25.42
C ILE A 377 -25.12 -4.34 -23.98
N VAL A 378 -25.48 -5.54 -23.50
CA VAL A 378 -26.00 -5.76 -22.14
C VAL A 378 -24.94 -5.39 -21.09
N THR A 379 -23.68 -5.80 -21.30
CA THR A 379 -22.58 -5.50 -20.39
C THR A 379 -22.32 -3.99 -20.31
N TRP A 380 -22.35 -3.30 -21.45
CA TRP A 380 -22.21 -1.85 -21.52
C TRP A 380 -23.39 -1.13 -20.83
N TYR A 381 -24.62 -1.55 -21.13
CA TYR A 381 -25.84 -0.97 -20.54
C TYR A 381 -25.86 -1.07 -19.02
N HIS A 382 -25.43 -2.21 -18.47
CA HIS A 382 -25.32 -2.42 -17.03
C HIS A 382 -23.98 -1.99 -16.43
N GLY A 383 -23.12 -1.28 -17.16
CA GLY A 383 -21.79 -0.88 -16.72
C GLY A 383 -21.76 -0.21 -15.34
N LYS A 384 -22.74 0.67 -15.04
CA LYS A 384 -22.87 1.30 -13.71
C LYS A 384 -23.13 0.30 -12.58
N LYS A 385 -23.99 -0.70 -12.80
CA LYS A 385 -24.25 -1.75 -11.81
C LYS A 385 -23.02 -2.64 -11.63
N LEU A 386 -22.32 -2.97 -12.71
CA LEU A 386 -21.08 -3.74 -12.68
C LEU A 386 -19.95 -3.00 -11.95
N GLN A 387 -19.81 -1.69 -12.14
CA GLN A 387 -18.89 -0.85 -11.36
C GLN A 387 -19.18 -0.93 -9.86
N GLN A 388 -20.46 -0.86 -9.47
CA GLN A 388 -20.86 -1.01 -8.07
C GLN A 388 -20.58 -2.40 -7.51
N LEU A 389 -20.70 -3.47 -8.33
CA LEU A 389 -20.31 -4.83 -7.92
C LEU A 389 -18.80 -4.89 -7.65
N ILE A 390 -17.96 -4.39 -8.56
CA ILE A 390 -16.51 -4.36 -8.36
C ILE A 390 -16.14 -3.56 -7.10
N MET A 391 -16.80 -2.43 -6.85
CA MET A 391 -16.60 -1.64 -5.63
C MET A 391 -17.00 -2.40 -4.35
N SER A 392 -18.07 -3.19 -4.43
CA SER A 392 -18.49 -4.06 -3.32
C SER A 392 -17.47 -5.17 -3.06
N ILE A 393 -16.95 -5.80 -4.13
CA ILE A 393 -15.86 -6.77 -4.03
C ILE A 393 -14.66 -6.13 -3.32
N MET A 394 -14.26 -4.92 -3.72
CA MET A 394 -13.16 -4.21 -3.03
C MET A 394 -13.43 -4.08 -1.54
N THR A 395 -14.65 -3.66 -1.18
CA THR A 395 -15.08 -3.50 0.21
C THR A 395 -15.04 -4.83 0.99
N ASP A 396 -15.39 -5.94 0.36
CA ASP A 396 -15.30 -7.27 0.98
C ASP A 396 -13.85 -7.65 1.29
N TRP A 397 -12.91 -7.35 0.38
CA TRP A 397 -11.48 -7.58 0.62
C TRP A 397 -10.91 -6.70 1.74
N MET A 398 -11.48 -5.51 1.97
CA MET A 398 -11.10 -4.61 3.08
C MET A 398 -11.51 -5.16 4.44
N THR A 399 -12.70 -5.74 4.53
CA THR A 399 -13.41 -5.98 5.80
C THR A 399 -13.26 -7.42 6.33
N THR A 400 -12.61 -8.28 5.56
CA THR A 400 -12.50 -9.72 5.86
C THR A 400 -11.28 -10.06 6.71
N THR A 401 -11.45 -11.06 7.60
CA THR A 401 -10.36 -11.57 8.45
C THR A 401 -9.35 -12.38 7.65
N ASN A 402 -8.20 -12.71 8.24
CA ASN A 402 -7.16 -13.48 7.55
C ASN A 402 -7.63 -14.87 7.10
N TRP A 403 -8.49 -15.55 7.85
CA TRP A 403 -9.02 -16.85 7.45
C TRP A 403 -10.02 -16.70 6.27
N GLU A 404 -10.90 -15.70 6.34
CA GLU A 404 -11.89 -15.38 5.30
C GLU A 404 -11.18 -15.04 3.99
N ARG A 405 -10.10 -14.26 4.09
CA ARG A 405 -9.24 -13.90 2.96
C ARG A 405 -8.60 -15.12 2.30
N ASN A 406 -8.18 -16.13 3.06
CA ASN A 406 -7.61 -17.35 2.49
C ASN A 406 -8.62 -18.14 1.63
N ILE A 407 -9.87 -18.20 2.07
CA ILE A 407 -10.97 -18.83 1.32
C ILE A 407 -11.25 -18.06 0.04
N MET A 408 -11.32 -16.72 0.14
CA MET A 408 -11.50 -15.84 -1.02
C MET A 408 -10.33 -15.95 -2.01
N LEU A 409 -9.08 -16.02 -1.54
CA LEU A 409 -7.89 -16.22 -2.38
C LEU A 409 -7.92 -17.57 -3.10
N LYS A 410 -8.36 -18.63 -2.43
CA LYS A 410 -8.53 -19.95 -3.05
C LYS A 410 -9.58 -19.90 -4.18
N SER A 411 -10.73 -19.28 -3.92
CA SER A 411 -11.78 -19.09 -4.94
C SER A 411 -11.29 -18.24 -6.12
N THR A 412 -10.56 -17.16 -5.83
CA THR A 412 -9.96 -16.27 -6.83
C THR A 412 -8.98 -17.00 -7.74
N ARG A 413 -8.06 -17.78 -7.16
CA ARG A 413 -7.10 -18.61 -7.92
C ARG A 413 -7.83 -19.61 -8.79
N HIS A 414 -8.88 -20.24 -8.26
CA HIS A 414 -9.69 -21.18 -9.01
C HIS A 414 -10.40 -20.51 -10.20
N GLY A 415 -11.07 -19.37 -9.98
CA GLY A 415 -11.75 -18.61 -11.03
C GLY A 415 -10.81 -18.09 -12.11
N ARG A 416 -9.63 -17.60 -11.71
CA ARG A 416 -8.58 -17.19 -12.66
C ARG A 416 -8.06 -18.38 -13.48
N ASN A 417 -7.85 -19.54 -12.87
CA ASN A 417 -7.37 -20.72 -13.59
C ASN A 417 -8.41 -21.22 -14.59
N ILE A 418 -9.70 -21.18 -14.25
CA ILE A 418 -10.80 -21.46 -15.19
C ILE A 418 -10.75 -20.45 -16.35
N SER A 419 -10.72 -19.15 -16.02
CA SER A 419 -10.64 -18.08 -17.02
C SER A 419 -9.46 -18.28 -17.98
N PHE A 420 -8.28 -18.59 -17.46
CA PHE A 420 -7.07 -18.79 -18.25
C PHE A 420 -7.17 -20.02 -19.17
N ARG A 421 -7.69 -21.15 -18.66
CA ARG A 421 -7.90 -22.36 -19.49
C ARG A 421 -8.89 -22.08 -20.62
N CYS A 422 -9.99 -21.39 -20.34
CA CYS A 422 -10.97 -20.98 -21.35
C CYS A 422 -10.37 -19.98 -22.35
N CYS A 423 -9.50 -19.07 -21.92
CA CYS A 423 -8.77 -18.17 -22.82
C CYS A 423 -7.89 -18.96 -23.79
N ALA A 424 -7.15 -19.94 -23.24
CA ALA A 424 -6.22 -20.77 -24.00
C ALA A 424 -6.97 -21.62 -25.05
N THR A 425 -8.12 -22.21 -24.69
CA THR A 425 -8.92 -22.97 -25.64
C THR A 425 -9.48 -22.09 -26.75
N VAL A 426 -10.04 -20.91 -26.44
CA VAL A 426 -10.57 -19.99 -27.46
C VAL A 426 -9.46 -19.47 -28.38
N THR A 427 -8.32 -19.09 -27.81
CA THR A 427 -7.16 -18.65 -28.60
C THR A 427 -6.63 -19.78 -29.48
N GLY A 428 -6.59 -21.02 -28.96
CA GLY A 428 -6.24 -22.21 -29.74
C GLY A 428 -7.19 -22.48 -30.91
N LEU A 429 -8.50 -22.31 -30.71
CA LEU A 429 -9.50 -22.43 -31.78
C LEU A 429 -9.31 -21.37 -32.88
N ILE A 430 -9.01 -20.13 -32.49
CA ILE A 430 -8.71 -19.04 -33.42
C ILE A 430 -7.45 -19.36 -34.24
N ILE A 431 -6.38 -19.81 -33.59
CA ILE A 431 -5.12 -20.19 -34.26
C ILE A 431 -5.36 -21.37 -35.20
N MET A 432 -6.08 -22.40 -34.76
CA MET A 432 -6.42 -23.56 -35.59
C MET A 432 -7.22 -23.15 -36.83
N SER A 433 -8.23 -22.28 -36.66
CA SER A 433 -9.01 -21.73 -37.77
C SER A 433 -8.14 -20.98 -38.78
N PHE A 434 -7.19 -20.18 -38.27
CA PHE A 434 -6.22 -19.47 -39.10
C PHE A 434 -5.29 -20.42 -39.86
N CYS A 435 -4.72 -21.44 -39.20
CA CYS A 435 -3.84 -22.44 -39.83
C CYS A 435 -4.56 -23.24 -40.90
N LEU A 436 -5.78 -23.73 -40.62
CA LEU A 436 -6.61 -24.42 -41.61
C LEU A 436 -6.89 -23.54 -42.83
N HIS A 437 -7.07 -22.24 -42.60
CA HIS A 437 -7.24 -21.30 -43.70
C HIS A 437 -5.98 -21.12 -44.54
N ILE A 438 -4.80 -20.95 -43.93
CA ILE A 438 -3.53 -20.86 -44.67
C ILE A 438 -3.30 -22.13 -45.51
N ILE A 439 -3.55 -23.31 -44.96
CA ILE A 439 -3.44 -24.58 -45.69
C ILE A 439 -4.40 -24.62 -46.88
N ARG A 440 -5.66 -24.16 -46.70
CA ARG A 440 -6.63 -24.04 -47.80
C ARG A 440 -6.15 -23.05 -48.85
N MET A 441 -5.62 -21.90 -48.47
CA MET A 441 -5.09 -20.90 -49.41
C MET A 441 -3.94 -21.47 -50.23
N ILE A 442 -2.99 -22.18 -49.61
CA ILE A 442 -1.87 -22.84 -50.31
C ILE A 442 -2.39 -23.88 -51.31
N LYS A 443 -3.39 -24.70 -50.93
CA LYS A 443 -4.01 -25.68 -51.85
C LYS A 443 -4.83 -25.03 -52.98
N ILE A 444 -5.46 -23.89 -52.74
CA ILE A 444 -6.35 -23.18 -53.68
C ILE A 444 -5.56 -22.37 -54.74
N VAL A 445 -4.25 -22.14 -54.56
CA VAL A 445 -3.38 -21.54 -55.61
C VAL A 445 -3.47 -22.28 -56.95
N HIS A 446 -3.92 -23.55 -56.97
CA HIS A 446 -4.12 -24.35 -58.19
C HIS A 446 -5.56 -24.35 -58.77
N LEU A 447 -6.53 -23.59 -58.23
CA LEU A 447 -7.90 -23.49 -58.76
C LEU A 447 -8.32 -22.03 -59.04
N PRO A 448 -9.20 -21.78 -60.03
CA PRO A 448 -9.60 -20.42 -60.45
C PRO A 448 -10.56 -19.70 -59.48
N TYR A 449 -10.91 -20.27 -58.32
CA TYR A 449 -11.89 -19.70 -57.39
C TYR A 449 -11.34 -19.51 -55.96
N ARG A 450 -11.29 -18.26 -55.48
CA ARG A 450 -10.87 -17.89 -54.11
C ARG A 450 -12.08 -17.84 -53.16
N THR A 451 -12.01 -18.49 -51.99
CA THR A 451 -13.14 -18.58 -51.04
C THR A 451 -12.94 -17.72 -49.78
N LEU A 452 -13.80 -16.71 -49.58
CA LEU A 452 -13.93 -15.95 -48.33
C LEU A 452 -14.43 -16.83 -47.16
N ILE A 453 -14.18 -16.40 -45.91
CA ILE A 453 -14.76 -17.06 -44.71
C ILE A 453 -16.28 -16.99 -44.77
N TYR A 454 -16.80 -15.81 -45.14
CA TYR A 454 -18.21 -15.59 -45.41
C TYR A 454 -18.36 -15.16 -46.87
N ARG A 455 -18.98 -16.02 -47.68
CA ARG A 455 -19.02 -15.91 -49.14
C ARG A 455 -19.68 -14.61 -49.60
N MET A 456 -18.94 -13.82 -50.40
CA MET A 456 -19.42 -12.64 -51.12
C MET A 456 -18.97 -12.72 -52.59
N ASP A 457 -19.92 -12.85 -53.52
CA ASP A 457 -19.60 -13.25 -54.90
C ASP A 457 -18.92 -12.14 -55.74
N ASN A 458 -19.00 -10.86 -55.33
CA ASN A 458 -18.43 -9.72 -56.06
C ASN A 458 -17.01 -9.29 -55.61
N ILE A 459 -16.38 -10.01 -54.68
CA ILE A 459 -15.10 -9.60 -54.06
C ILE A 459 -14.01 -10.65 -54.33
N GLN A 460 -13.66 -10.82 -55.60
CA GLN A 460 -12.61 -11.78 -56.02
C GLN A 460 -11.32 -11.10 -56.50
N LYS A 461 -11.35 -9.78 -56.72
CA LYS A 461 -10.18 -9.01 -57.18
C LYS A 461 -9.30 -8.61 -56.00
N SER A 462 -8.00 -8.89 -56.12
CA SER A 462 -6.97 -8.35 -55.22
C SER A 462 -6.86 -6.84 -55.41
N PRO A 463 -6.72 -6.00 -54.36
CA PRO A 463 -6.50 -6.33 -52.93
C PRO A 463 -7.77 -6.43 -52.07
N THR A 464 -8.95 -6.19 -52.66
CA THR A 464 -10.22 -6.08 -51.92
C THR A 464 -10.61 -7.39 -51.23
N TYR A 465 -10.27 -8.52 -51.83
CA TYR A 465 -10.46 -9.86 -51.25
C TYR A 465 -9.68 -10.02 -49.94
N GLU A 466 -8.38 -9.71 -49.97
CA GLU A 466 -7.46 -9.87 -48.83
C GLU A 466 -7.89 -8.97 -47.67
N ILE A 467 -8.25 -7.72 -47.96
CA ILE A 467 -8.74 -6.76 -46.97
C ILE A 467 -10.05 -7.26 -46.34
N THR A 468 -11.03 -7.66 -47.15
CA THR A 468 -12.33 -8.15 -46.65
C THR A 468 -12.15 -9.39 -45.81
N TYR A 469 -11.29 -10.32 -46.25
CA TYR A 469 -10.95 -11.53 -45.50
C TYR A 469 -10.38 -11.20 -44.12
N CYS A 470 -9.38 -10.32 -44.05
CA CYS A 470 -8.78 -9.90 -42.77
C CYS A 470 -9.83 -9.30 -41.83
N ILE A 471 -10.73 -8.46 -42.35
CA ILE A 471 -11.78 -7.83 -41.55
C ILE A 471 -12.79 -8.89 -41.06
N GLN A 472 -13.20 -9.84 -41.89
CA GLN A 472 -14.09 -10.95 -41.51
C GLN A 472 -13.45 -11.84 -40.43
N PHE A 473 -12.16 -12.15 -40.56
CA PHE A 473 -11.41 -12.92 -39.57
C PHE A 473 -11.33 -12.17 -38.24
N LEU A 474 -11.01 -10.87 -38.25
CA LEU A 474 -11.00 -10.01 -37.07
C LEU A 474 -12.39 -9.98 -36.39
N GLY A 475 -13.47 -9.82 -37.15
CA GLY A 475 -14.83 -9.84 -36.61
C GLY A 475 -15.22 -11.18 -35.98
N GLY A 476 -14.82 -12.30 -36.61
CA GLY A 476 -15.01 -13.64 -36.04
C GLY A 476 -14.23 -13.84 -34.74
N MET A 477 -12.97 -13.38 -34.68
CA MET A 477 -12.18 -13.39 -33.45
C MET A 477 -12.82 -12.55 -32.35
N TYR A 478 -13.24 -11.32 -32.66
CA TYR A 478 -13.90 -10.44 -31.69
C TYR A 478 -15.17 -11.05 -31.13
N SER A 479 -15.97 -11.72 -31.98
CA SER A 479 -17.20 -12.40 -31.55
C SER A 479 -16.92 -13.50 -30.51
N LEU A 480 -15.97 -14.41 -30.80
CA LEU A 480 -15.60 -15.51 -29.90
C LEU A 480 -14.97 -15.01 -28.60
N LEU A 481 -14.06 -14.03 -28.71
CA LEU A 481 -13.40 -13.44 -27.55
C LEU A 481 -14.39 -12.68 -26.67
N ALA A 482 -15.36 -11.96 -27.24
CA ALA A 482 -16.38 -11.23 -26.48
C ALA A 482 -17.25 -12.17 -25.64
N ILE A 483 -17.74 -13.26 -26.24
CA ILE A 483 -18.55 -14.27 -25.53
C ILE A 483 -17.77 -14.84 -24.36
N TYR A 484 -16.57 -15.38 -24.62
CA TYR A 484 -15.73 -15.99 -23.59
C TYR A 484 -15.40 -15.00 -22.47
N THR A 485 -15.01 -13.78 -22.82
CA THR A 485 -14.55 -12.80 -21.85
C THR A 485 -15.67 -12.41 -20.89
N ILE A 486 -16.88 -12.19 -21.40
CA ILE A 486 -18.03 -11.81 -20.59
C ILE A 486 -18.45 -12.97 -19.68
N ASP A 487 -18.50 -14.20 -20.20
CA ASP A 487 -18.83 -15.39 -19.39
C ASP A 487 -17.80 -15.66 -18.30
N SER A 488 -16.52 -15.50 -18.64
CA SER A 488 -15.44 -15.62 -17.68
C SER A 488 -15.50 -14.51 -16.62
N PHE A 489 -15.88 -13.29 -16.99
CA PHE A 489 -16.05 -12.19 -16.03
C PHE A 489 -17.19 -12.47 -15.06
N VAL A 490 -18.36 -12.88 -15.57
CA VAL A 490 -19.52 -13.27 -14.75
C VAL A 490 -19.17 -14.45 -13.82
N SER A 491 -18.44 -15.44 -14.34
CA SER A 491 -18.01 -16.60 -13.54
C SER A 491 -17.13 -16.19 -12.35
N ILE A 492 -16.24 -15.21 -12.53
CA ILE A 492 -15.41 -14.68 -11.42
C ILE A 492 -16.29 -13.97 -10.38
N LEU A 493 -17.29 -13.19 -10.79
CA LEU A 493 -18.24 -12.53 -9.87
C LEU A 493 -19.04 -13.56 -9.06
N VAL A 494 -19.50 -14.63 -9.71
CA VAL A 494 -20.22 -15.73 -9.05
C VAL A 494 -19.31 -16.44 -8.05
N LEU A 495 -18.08 -16.78 -8.43
CA LEU A 495 -17.12 -17.44 -7.55
C LEU A 495 -16.73 -16.58 -6.34
N HIS A 496 -16.65 -15.25 -6.49
CA HIS A 496 -16.49 -14.34 -5.34
C HIS A 496 -17.70 -14.44 -4.41
N THR A 497 -18.92 -14.39 -4.95
CA THR A 497 -20.16 -14.53 -4.16
C THR A 497 -20.23 -15.86 -3.42
N CYS A 498 -19.90 -16.98 -4.09
CA CYS A 498 -19.82 -18.29 -3.48
C CYS A 498 -18.78 -18.33 -2.35
N SER A 499 -17.65 -17.66 -2.51
CA SER A 499 -16.63 -17.58 -1.46
C SER A 499 -17.13 -16.80 -0.24
N GLN A 500 -17.90 -15.73 -0.45
CA GLN A 500 -18.52 -14.98 0.64
C GLN A 500 -19.59 -15.79 1.37
N LEU A 501 -20.42 -16.54 0.64
CA LEU A 501 -21.39 -17.45 1.25
C LEU A 501 -20.69 -18.57 2.04
N THR A 502 -19.54 -19.04 1.57
CA THR A 502 -18.73 -20.03 2.28
C THR A 502 -18.15 -19.44 3.56
N ASN A 503 -17.66 -18.19 3.52
CA ASN A 503 -17.23 -17.45 4.70
C ASN A 503 -18.39 -17.29 5.71
N LEU A 504 -19.55 -16.85 5.25
CA LEU A 504 -20.75 -16.68 6.07
C LEU A 504 -21.15 -18.00 6.77
N ARG A 505 -21.16 -19.11 6.03
CA ARG A 505 -21.43 -20.45 6.57
C ARG A 505 -20.43 -20.84 7.65
N MET A 506 -19.13 -20.63 7.41
CA MET A 506 -18.10 -20.97 8.40
C MET A 506 -18.21 -20.11 9.65
N THR A 507 -18.45 -18.81 9.50
CA THR A 507 -18.65 -17.90 10.64
C THR A 507 -19.88 -18.30 11.46
N LEU A 508 -20.98 -18.70 10.80
CA LEU A 508 -22.16 -19.23 11.48
C LEU A 508 -21.85 -20.54 12.23
N ASN A 509 -21.15 -21.49 11.60
CA ASN A 509 -20.80 -22.75 12.25
C ASN A 509 -19.89 -22.53 13.46
N ASN A 510 -18.90 -21.64 13.37
CA ASN A 510 -18.02 -21.31 14.48
C ASN A 510 -18.81 -20.70 15.64
N LEU A 511 -19.74 -19.79 15.33
CA LEU A 511 -20.61 -19.16 16.33
C LEU A 511 -21.52 -20.19 17.04
N VAL A 512 -22.05 -21.18 16.31
CA VAL A 512 -22.86 -22.26 16.88
C VAL A 512 -22.01 -23.19 17.75
N ASN A 513 -20.83 -23.59 17.28
CA ASN A 513 -19.94 -24.49 18.02
C ASN A 513 -19.46 -23.87 19.35
N GLU A 514 -19.24 -22.56 19.39
CA GLU A 514 -18.90 -21.83 20.63
C GLU A 514 -20.02 -21.90 21.70
N ILE A 515 -21.27 -22.10 21.30
CA ILE A 515 -22.40 -22.27 22.22
C ILE A 515 -22.52 -23.72 22.69
N THR A 516 -22.30 -24.69 21.79
CA THR A 516 -22.50 -26.12 22.10
C THR A 516 -21.46 -26.64 23.09
N ASN A 517 -20.25 -26.09 23.09
CA ASN A 517 -19.13 -26.62 23.87
C ASN A 517 -18.99 -26.06 25.30
N ASP A 518 -19.73 -25.01 25.69
CA ASP A 518 -19.55 -24.34 27.00
C ASP A 518 -20.87 -23.81 27.58
N SER A 519 -21.02 -23.91 28.91
CA SER A 519 -22.19 -23.38 29.63
C SER A 519 -22.34 -21.84 29.52
N ILE A 520 -23.58 -21.38 29.37
CA ILE A 520 -23.93 -20.05 28.88
C ILE A 520 -23.85 -18.98 29.98
N SER A 521 -22.81 -18.13 29.97
CA SER A 521 -22.75 -16.91 30.78
C SER A 521 -23.50 -15.73 30.13
N SER A 522 -23.97 -14.77 30.91
CA SER A 522 -24.72 -13.58 30.43
C SER A 522 -23.93 -12.73 29.44
N SER A 523 -22.64 -12.53 29.69
CA SER A 523 -21.71 -11.84 28.78
C SER A 523 -21.58 -12.54 27.41
N ARG A 524 -21.67 -13.88 27.39
CA ARG A 524 -21.55 -14.68 26.16
C ARG A 524 -22.83 -14.65 25.31
N LYS A 525 -24.02 -14.51 25.93
CA LYS A 525 -25.27 -14.25 25.19
C LYS A 525 -25.21 -12.95 24.40
N GLU A 526 -24.57 -11.91 24.95
CA GLU A 526 -24.41 -10.64 24.26
C GLU A 526 -23.41 -10.73 23.10
N SER A 527 -22.28 -11.45 23.30
CA SER A 527 -21.34 -11.75 22.22
C SER A 527 -22.01 -12.52 21.08
N PHE A 528 -22.83 -13.53 21.40
CA PHE A 528 -23.59 -14.30 20.40
C PHE A 528 -24.57 -13.42 19.62
N ARG A 529 -25.33 -12.56 20.31
CA ARG A 529 -26.26 -11.61 19.65
C ARG A 529 -25.50 -10.67 18.70
N LYS A 530 -24.34 -10.16 19.11
CA LYS A 530 -23.48 -9.32 18.25
C LYS A 530 -22.95 -10.10 17.04
N GLY A 531 -22.50 -11.33 17.23
CA GLY A 531 -22.04 -12.23 16.16
C GLY A 531 -23.14 -12.54 15.15
N LEU A 532 -24.34 -12.90 15.63
CA LEU A 532 -25.49 -13.18 14.79
C LEU A 532 -25.95 -11.94 14.03
N ALA A 533 -25.99 -10.76 14.68
CA ALA A 533 -26.31 -9.50 14.02
C ALA A 533 -25.30 -9.19 12.89
N ALA A 534 -24.00 -9.41 13.12
CA ALA A 534 -22.97 -9.24 12.08
C ALA A 534 -23.17 -10.21 10.90
N ILE A 535 -23.58 -11.46 11.16
CA ILE A 535 -23.92 -12.44 10.12
C ILE A 535 -25.14 -11.97 9.31
N VAL A 536 -26.20 -11.49 9.96
CA VAL A 536 -27.41 -10.99 9.29
C VAL A 536 -27.07 -9.79 8.40
N VAL A 537 -26.29 -8.83 8.90
CA VAL A 537 -25.83 -7.67 8.11
C VAL A 537 -25.02 -8.11 6.89
N ARG A 538 -24.11 -9.09 7.05
CA ARG A 538 -23.35 -9.64 5.92
C ARG A 538 -24.24 -10.39 4.93
N HIS A 539 -25.24 -11.14 5.42
CA HIS A 539 -26.19 -11.83 4.56
C HIS A 539 -27.03 -10.85 3.73
N GLU A 540 -27.53 -9.77 4.36
CA GLU A 540 -28.23 -8.70 3.64
C GLU A 540 -27.32 -8.01 2.61
N HIS A 541 -26.05 -7.76 2.96
CA HIS A 541 -25.08 -7.20 2.03
C HIS A 541 -24.95 -8.10 0.78
N LEU A 542 -24.84 -9.42 0.97
CA LEU A 542 -24.77 -10.39 -0.13
C LEU A 542 -26.07 -10.47 -0.94
N ILE A 543 -27.24 -10.34 -0.30
CA ILE A 543 -28.52 -10.24 -1.03
C ILE A 543 -28.55 -8.98 -1.90
N ARG A 544 -28.14 -7.83 -1.36
CA ARG A 544 -28.05 -6.57 -2.12
C ARG A 544 -27.06 -6.68 -3.27
N TYR A 545 -25.92 -7.35 -3.04
CA TYR A 545 -24.93 -7.65 -4.07
C TYR A 545 -25.54 -8.55 -5.17
N ALA A 546 -26.22 -9.63 -4.79
CA ALA A 546 -26.90 -10.54 -5.71
C ALA A 546 -27.97 -9.83 -6.58
N ARG A 547 -28.76 -8.93 -5.98
CA ARG A 547 -29.77 -8.11 -6.70
C ARG A 547 -29.18 -7.16 -7.74
N LYS A 548 -27.89 -6.83 -7.64
CA LYS A 548 -27.20 -5.97 -8.62
C LYS A 548 -26.70 -6.74 -9.83
N PHE A 549 -26.69 -8.08 -9.79
CA PHE A 549 -26.42 -8.84 -11.01
C PHE A 549 -27.49 -8.51 -12.06
N PRO A 550 -27.07 -8.26 -13.32
CA PRO A 550 -27.99 -8.09 -14.42
C PRO A 550 -28.59 -9.45 -14.80
N VAL A 551 -29.58 -9.89 -14.03
CA VAL A 551 -30.42 -11.05 -14.34
C VAL A 551 -31.83 -10.50 -14.46
N HIS A 552 -32.13 -9.80 -15.56
CA HIS A 552 -33.46 -9.57 -16.14
C HIS A 552 -33.31 -8.83 -17.45
#